data_AF-A0A498G049-F1
#
_entry.id   AF-A0A498G049-F1
#
_cell.length_a   1.000
_cell.length_b   1.000
_cell.length_c   1.000
_cell.angle_alpha   90.00
_cell.angle_beta   90.00
_cell.angle_gamma   90.00
#
_symmetry.space_group_name_H-M   'P 1'
#
loop_
_entity.id
_entity.type
_entity.pdbx_description
1 polymer ?
#
loop_
_entity_poly.entity_id
_entity_poly.type
_entity_poly.pdbx_seq_one_letter_code
_entity_poly.pdbx_strand_id
1 'polypeptide(L)'
;DVRTESLWSQVLATAIRGERTGDTLSLIPSTISTWGEWKASHPDTEVLVPPPVSDTIRGRQSRSYDVNPYSSYRQSGRVGIGFNDEVDERMHPKTSVIGITAGGVARAYPLDAVKNAGVVNDTVGELPVVVASSTDGTLVAYVRRIDGSVAE
;
A
#
# COMPACT_ATOMS: atom_id res chain seq x y z
N ASP A 1 -6.61 -21.28 0.49
CA ASP A 1 -5.52 -22.06 -0.13
C ASP A 1 -6.08 -23.42 -0.49
N VAL A 2 -6.19 -23.71 -1.79
CA VAL A 2 -6.78 -24.97 -2.28
C VAL A 2 -5.91 -26.17 -1.93
N ARG A 3 -4.60 -25.98 -1.75
CA ARG A 3 -3.68 -27.08 -1.41
C ARG A 3 -3.84 -27.56 0.04
N THR A 4 -4.13 -26.64 0.97
CA THR A 4 -4.23 -26.91 2.41
C THR A 4 -5.67 -26.76 2.94
N GLU A 5 -6.63 -26.55 2.02
CA GLU A 5 -8.02 -26.18 2.29
C GLU A 5 -8.21 -25.07 3.34
N SER A 6 -7.18 -24.24 3.54
CA SER A 6 -7.15 -23.25 4.61
C SER A 6 -7.74 -21.92 4.16
N LEU A 7 -8.57 -21.30 4.99
CA LEU A 7 -9.12 -19.97 4.78
C LEU A 7 -8.28 -18.95 5.55
N TRP A 8 -7.84 -17.91 4.85
CA TRP A 8 -6.92 -16.91 5.37
C TRP A 8 -7.63 -15.56 5.51
N SER A 9 -7.56 -14.96 6.69
CA SER A 9 -7.97 -13.58 6.90
C SER A 9 -6.93 -12.66 6.27
N GLN A 10 -7.34 -11.87 5.27
CA GLN A 10 -6.46 -10.89 4.62
C GLN A 10 -6.03 -9.77 5.57
N VAL A 11 -6.92 -9.39 6.50
CA VAL A 11 -6.65 -8.31 7.47
C VAL A 11 -5.68 -8.77 8.55
N LEU A 12 -5.84 -10.00 9.05
CA LEU A 12 -4.99 -10.55 10.11
C LEU A 12 -3.74 -11.25 9.57
N ALA A 13 -3.63 -11.42 8.24
CA ALA A 13 -2.63 -12.25 7.60
C ALA A 13 -2.55 -13.68 8.20
N THR A 14 -3.65 -14.20 8.75
CA THR A 14 -3.66 -15.43 9.55
C THR A 14 -4.68 -16.43 9.02
N ALA A 15 -4.32 -17.71 9.00
CA ALA A 15 -5.25 -18.79 8.69
C ALA A 15 -6.24 -18.97 9.86
N ILE A 16 -7.53 -18.82 9.56
CA ILE A 16 -8.62 -18.86 10.54
C ILE A 16 -9.43 -20.16 10.49
N ARG A 17 -9.20 -20.98 9.46
CA ARG A 17 -9.85 -22.29 9.28
C ARG A 17 -8.99 -23.18 8.40
N GLY A 18 -9.02 -24.50 8.65
CA GLY A 18 -8.32 -25.51 7.86
C GLY A 18 -7.01 -25.96 8.51
N GLU A 19 -6.22 -26.74 7.79
CA GLU A 19 -4.98 -27.35 8.29
C GLU A 19 -4.00 -26.34 8.91
N ARG A 20 -3.89 -25.15 8.31
CA ARG A 20 -2.94 -24.11 8.71
C ARG A 20 -3.45 -23.18 9.81
N THR A 21 -4.58 -23.49 10.46
CA THR A 21 -5.20 -22.57 11.45
C THR A 21 -4.20 -22.11 12.51
N GLY A 22 -4.05 -20.79 12.66
CA GLY A 22 -3.07 -20.16 13.56
C GLY A 22 -1.78 -19.69 12.86
N ASP A 23 -1.46 -20.21 11.67
CA ASP A 23 -0.31 -19.75 10.90
C ASP A 23 -0.50 -18.31 10.42
N THR A 24 0.59 -17.54 10.42
CA THR A 24 0.64 -16.15 9.95
C THR A 24 1.51 -16.03 8.69
N LEU A 25 1.05 -15.26 7.70
CA LEU A 25 1.78 -14.97 6.48
C LEU A 25 2.92 -13.98 6.75
N SER A 26 4.06 -14.22 6.13
CA SER A 26 5.14 -13.23 6.06
C SER A 26 4.78 -12.15 5.06
N LEU A 27 4.88 -10.89 5.48
CA LEU A 27 4.71 -9.75 4.59
C LEU A 27 5.90 -9.68 3.62
N ILE A 28 5.60 -9.59 2.33
CA ILE A 28 6.61 -9.36 1.29
C ILE A 28 6.63 -7.85 1.01
N PRO A 29 7.82 -7.22 0.93
CA PRO A 29 7.92 -5.83 0.53
C PRO A 29 7.24 -5.60 -0.83
N SER A 30 6.38 -4.58 -0.89
CA SER A 30 5.68 -4.19 -2.11
C SER A 30 5.50 -2.67 -2.13
N THR A 31 5.55 -2.09 -3.32
CA THR A 31 5.37 -0.64 -3.51
C THR A 31 4.11 -0.39 -4.32
N ILE A 32 3.24 0.50 -3.82
CA ILE A 32 2.10 1.00 -4.59
C ILE A 32 2.56 2.28 -5.27
N SER A 33 2.65 2.26 -6.60
CA SER A 33 3.12 3.39 -7.41
C SER A 33 2.25 3.61 -8.64
N THR A 34 2.46 4.73 -9.32
CA THR A 34 1.84 4.99 -10.62
C THR A 34 2.54 4.15 -11.71
N TRP A 35 1.83 3.88 -12.80
CA TRP A 35 2.45 3.21 -13.94
C TRP A 35 3.59 4.04 -14.55
N GLY A 36 3.46 5.38 -14.55
CA GLY A 36 4.49 6.28 -15.07
C GLY A 36 5.80 6.18 -14.30
N GLU A 37 5.76 6.25 -12.97
CA GLU A 37 6.95 6.10 -12.11
C GLU A 37 7.57 4.72 -12.21
N TRP A 38 6.74 3.67 -12.21
CA TRP A 38 7.22 2.31 -12.35
C TRP A 38 7.96 2.11 -13.68
N LYS A 39 7.35 2.54 -14.79
CA LYS A 39 7.94 2.38 -16.13
C LYS A 39 9.21 3.22 -16.30
N ALA A 40 9.30 4.40 -15.68
CA ALA A 40 10.50 5.22 -15.72
C ALA A 40 11.70 4.52 -15.02
N SER A 41 11.44 3.77 -13.94
CA SER A 41 12.46 3.03 -13.19
C SER A 41 12.72 1.62 -13.73
N HIS A 42 11.74 1.01 -14.40
CA HIS A 42 11.81 -0.35 -14.94
C HIS A 42 11.33 -0.36 -16.40
N PRO A 43 12.10 0.22 -17.34
CA PRO A 43 11.67 0.48 -18.71
C PRO A 43 11.31 -0.78 -19.50
N ASP A 44 11.91 -1.92 -19.14
CA ASP A 44 11.72 -3.21 -19.78
C ASP A 44 10.50 -3.98 -19.23
N THR A 45 9.76 -3.41 -18.26
CA THR A 45 8.55 -4.06 -17.73
C THR A 45 7.48 -4.14 -18.82
N GLU A 46 7.03 -5.35 -19.11
CA GLU A 46 5.89 -5.61 -19.97
C GLU A 46 4.61 -5.83 -19.14
N VAL A 47 3.50 -5.25 -19.60
CA VAL A 47 2.17 -5.44 -19.03
C VAL A 47 1.19 -5.77 -20.15
N LEU A 48 0.13 -6.50 -19.81
CA LEU A 48 -0.96 -6.75 -20.76
C LEU A 48 -1.63 -5.43 -21.14
N VAL A 49 -1.88 -5.25 -22.43
CA VAL A 49 -2.64 -4.10 -22.93
C VAL A 49 -4.06 -4.18 -22.34
N PRO A 50 -4.59 -3.11 -21.72
CA PRO A 50 -5.94 -3.13 -21.18
C PRO A 50 -7.00 -2.87 -22.27
N PRO A 51 -8.27 -3.24 -22.05
CA PRO A 51 -9.38 -2.72 -22.83
C PRO A 51 -9.48 -1.17 -22.75
N PRO A 52 -10.07 -0.51 -23.76
CA PRO A 52 -10.63 -1.09 -24.98
C PRO A 52 -9.57 -1.37 -26.06
N VAL A 53 -8.30 -1.05 -25.80
CA VAL A 53 -7.21 -1.22 -26.79
C VAL A 53 -6.94 -2.71 -27.03
N SER A 54 -7.00 -3.52 -25.98
CA SER A 54 -6.98 -4.98 -26.13
C SER A 54 -8.34 -5.55 -26.48
N ASP A 55 -8.32 -6.64 -27.24
CA ASP A 55 -9.50 -7.43 -27.60
C ASP A 55 -9.98 -8.40 -26.51
N THR A 56 -9.40 -8.32 -25.31
CA THR A 56 -9.67 -9.27 -24.20
C THR A 56 -11.08 -9.13 -23.61
N ILE A 57 -11.66 -7.93 -23.65
CA ILE A 57 -13.03 -7.64 -23.19
C ILE A 57 -13.75 -6.79 -24.23
N ARG A 58 -14.82 -7.34 -24.83
CA ARG A 58 -15.56 -6.74 -25.94
C ARG A 58 -16.99 -6.33 -25.54
N GLY A 59 -17.58 -5.42 -26.32
CA GLY A 59 -18.96 -4.97 -26.15
C GLY A 59 -19.13 -3.97 -25.01
N ARG A 60 -20.37 -3.84 -24.49
CA ARG A 60 -20.76 -2.85 -23.46
C ARG A 60 -19.97 -2.94 -22.14
N GLN A 61 -19.30 -4.07 -21.91
CA GLN A 61 -18.46 -4.32 -20.74
C GLN A 61 -17.06 -3.71 -20.87
N SER A 62 -16.62 -3.36 -22.09
CA SER A 62 -15.32 -2.76 -22.33
C SER A 62 -15.26 -1.37 -21.70
N ARG A 63 -14.23 -1.14 -20.86
CA ARG A 63 -14.00 0.12 -20.17
C ARG A 63 -12.54 0.53 -20.36
N SER A 64 -12.32 1.81 -20.60
CA SER A 64 -10.97 2.39 -20.52
C SER A 64 -10.53 2.41 -19.06
N TYR A 65 -9.39 1.79 -18.78
CA TYR A 65 -8.77 1.78 -17.45
C TYR A 65 -8.03 3.08 -17.15
N ASP A 66 -7.88 3.96 -18.15
CA ASP A 66 -7.26 5.28 -18.00
C ASP A 66 -8.21 6.26 -17.29
N VAL A 67 -9.49 5.89 -17.17
CA VAL A 67 -10.51 6.68 -16.48
C VAL A 67 -10.75 6.07 -15.10
N ASN A 68 -10.54 6.86 -14.05
CA ASN A 68 -10.94 6.49 -12.70
C ASN A 68 -12.44 6.80 -12.48
N PRO A 69 -13.34 5.80 -12.44
CA PRO A 69 -14.76 6.03 -12.21
C PRO A 69 -15.08 6.48 -10.77
N TYR A 70 -14.10 6.43 -9.87
CA TYR A 70 -14.20 6.76 -8.45
C TYR A 70 -13.35 7.99 -8.07
N SER A 71 -13.23 8.97 -8.97
CA SER A 71 -12.39 10.16 -8.74
C SER A 71 -12.72 10.92 -7.44
N SER A 72 -14.01 11.01 -7.08
CA SER A 72 -14.47 11.65 -5.85
C SER A 72 -14.33 10.77 -4.60
N TYR A 73 -14.11 9.46 -4.76
CA TYR A 73 -14.09 8.54 -3.63
C TYR A 73 -12.99 8.87 -2.64
N ARG A 74 -11.78 9.21 -3.10
CA ARG A 74 -10.66 9.57 -2.22
C ARG A 74 -10.84 10.93 -1.54
N GLN A 75 -11.60 11.83 -2.16
CA GLN A 75 -11.88 13.17 -1.63
C GLN A 75 -13.03 13.18 -0.62
N SER A 76 -13.89 12.16 -0.67
CA SER A 76 -15.00 12.04 0.25
C SER A 76 -14.55 11.48 1.60
N GLY A 77 -14.94 12.16 2.68
CA GLY A 77 -14.78 11.66 4.06
C GLY A 77 -15.68 10.46 4.39
N ARG A 78 -16.62 10.08 3.51
CA ARG A 78 -17.50 8.92 3.73
C ARG A 78 -16.70 7.62 3.64
N VAL A 79 -16.62 6.88 4.74
CA VAL A 79 -16.13 5.51 4.76
C VAL A 79 -17.25 4.62 4.19
N GLY A 80 -16.98 3.93 3.08
CA GLY A 80 -18.05 3.35 2.24
C GLY A 80 -18.88 2.27 2.92
N ILE A 81 -18.22 1.29 3.56
CA ILE A 81 -18.86 0.20 4.32
C ILE A 81 -18.61 0.46 5.81
N GLY A 82 -19.69 0.48 6.59
CA GLY A 82 -19.68 0.80 8.02
C GLY A 82 -20.29 2.17 8.32
N PHE A 83 -20.70 2.37 9.56
CA PHE A 83 -21.10 3.66 10.11
C PHE A 83 -19.96 4.13 11.02
N ASN A 84 -19.39 5.30 10.72
CA ASN A 84 -18.48 5.98 11.63
C ASN A 84 -19.26 7.16 12.22
N ASP A 85 -19.95 6.91 13.33
CA ASP A 85 -20.67 7.98 14.04
C ASP A 85 -19.68 8.94 14.77
N GLU A 86 -18.44 8.48 14.98
CA GLU A 86 -17.33 9.28 15.51
C GLU A 86 -16.23 9.40 14.46
N VAL A 87 -16.12 10.57 13.84
CA VAL A 87 -15.05 10.88 12.89
C VAL A 87 -14.04 11.79 13.57
N ASP A 88 -12.78 11.35 13.65
CA ASP A 88 -11.67 12.22 14.04
C ASP A 88 -11.36 13.20 12.91
N GLU A 89 -11.65 14.48 13.13
CA GLU A 89 -11.51 15.53 12.10
C GLU A 89 -10.07 16.02 11.92
N ARG A 90 -9.12 15.59 12.77
CA ARG A 90 -7.72 16.03 12.69
C ARG A 90 -7.02 15.57 11.41
N MET A 91 -7.52 14.50 10.78
CA MET A 91 -6.94 13.94 9.56
C MET A 91 -8.05 13.35 8.69
N HIS A 92 -7.94 13.54 7.37
CA HIS A 92 -8.91 12.96 6.44
C HIS A 92 -8.93 11.41 6.58
N PRO A 93 -10.11 10.76 6.64
CA PRO A 93 -10.21 9.32 6.93
C PRO A 93 -9.64 8.41 5.82
N LYS A 94 -9.34 8.99 4.65
CA LYS A 94 -8.68 8.30 3.52
C LYS A 94 -7.27 8.82 3.26
N THR A 95 -6.65 9.47 4.23
CA THR A 95 -5.24 9.87 4.14
C THR A 95 -4.37 8.64 3.87
N SER A 96 -3.56 8.73 2.82
CA SER A 96 -2.56 7.70 2.53
C SER A 96 -1.47 7.74 3.59
N VAL A 97 -1.18 6.58 4.18
CA VAL A 97 -0.10 6.40 5.16
C VAL A 97 0.74 5.18 4.77
N ILE A 98 2.00 5.19 5.14
CA ILE A 98 2.81 3.96 5.20
C ILE A 98 2.95 3.55 6.67
N GLY A 99 2.56 2.32 6.97
CA GLY A 99 2.65 1.75 8.31
C GLY A 99 3.91 0.91 8.45
N ILE A 100 4.63 1.08 9.56
CA ILE A 100 5.81 0.27 9.91
C ILE A 100 5.56 -0.33 11.29
N THR A 101 5.74 -1.65 11.39
CA THR A 101 5.66 -2.37 12.67
C THR A 101 6.95 -3.12 12.93
N ALA A 102 7.57 -2.89 14.08
CA ALA A 102 8.82 -3.53 14.49
C ALA A 102 8.90 -3.59 16.03
N GLY A 103 9.31 -4.74 16.58
CA GLY A 103 9.48 -4.92 18.02
C GLY A 103 8.20 -4.67 18.85
N GLY A 104 7.02 -4.96 18.30
CA GLY A 104 5.73 -4.66 18.93
C GLY A 104 5.32 -3.17 18.88
N VAL A 105 6.15 -2.30 18.31
CA VAL A 105 5.84 -0.90 18.07
C VAL A 105 5.30 -0.73 16.65
N ALA A 106 4.19 0.00 16.51
CA ALA A 106 3.64 0.40 15.22
C ALA A 106 3.68 1.92 15.09
N ARG A 107 4.11 2.41 13.91
CA ARG A 107 4.03 3.83 13.53
C ARG A 107 3.43 3.95 12.12
N ALA A 108 2.71 5.04 11.90
CA ALA A 108 2.16 5.39 10.59
C ALA A 108 2.68 6.77 10.17
N TYR A 109 3.11 6.88 8.91
CA TYR A 109 3.66 8.11 8.35
C TYR A 109 2.71 8.61 7.25
N PRO A 110 1.98 9.72 7.49
CA PRO A 110 1.10 10.32 6.48
C PRO A 110 1.88 10.87 5.29
N LEU A 111 1.33 10.70 4.09
CA LEU A 111 1.95 11.16 2.84
C LEU A 111 2.36 12.63 2.90
N ASP A 112 1.47 13.51 3.33
CA ASP A 112 1.74 14.95 3.36
C ASP A 112 2.83 15.32 4.37
N ALA A 113 2.88 14.62 5.52
CA ALA A 113 3.93 14.82 6.50
C ALA A 113 5.31 14.42 5.94
N VAL A 114 5.38 13.29 5.24
CA VAL A 114 6.61 12.82 4.58
C VAL A 114 7.02 13.77 3.46
N LYS A 115 6.08 14.20 2.61
CA LYS A 115 6.33 15.18 1.53
C LYS A 115 6.90 16.48 2.07
N ASN A 116 6.34 17.01 3.15
CA ASN A 116 6.77 18.27 3.75
C ASN A 116 8.16 18.17 4.41
N ALA A 117 8.49 17.01 4.98
CA ALA A 117 9.81 16.74 5.54
C ALA A 117 10.86 16.43 4.46
N GLY A 118 10.44 16.00 3.26
CA GLY A 118 11.30 15.49 2.20
C GLY A 118 11.75 14.05 2.47
N VAL A 119 12.41 13.83 3.59
CA VAL A 119 12.82 12.51 4.08
C VAL A 119 12.63 12.47 5.60
N VAL A 120 12.10 11.36 6.11
CA VAL A 120 11.91 11.13 7.55
C VAL A 120 12.85 10.01 7.99
N ASN A 121 13.85 10.37 8.79
CA ASN A 121 14.67 9.42 9.52
C ASN A 121 14.04 9.16 10.89
N ASP A 122 13.74 7.89 11.20
CA ASP A 122 13.09 7.51 12.46
C ASP A 122 13.59 6.15 12.96
N THR A 123 13.18 5.77 14.17
CA THR A 123 13.38 4.44 14.73
C THR A 123 12.05 3.89 15.25
N VAL A 124 11.62 2.75 14.70
CA VAL A 124 10.38 2.06 15.10
C VAL A 124 10.77 0.85 15.94
N GLY A 125 10.53 0.90 17.25
CA GLY A 125 11.13 -0.06 18.17
C GLY A 125 12.66 0.08 18.13
N GLU A 126 13.35 -0.96 17.65
CA GLU A 126 14.81 -0.98 17.44
C GLU A 126 15.20 -0.94 15.95
N LEU A 127 14.22 -0.74 15.05
CA LEU A 127 14.45 -0.74 13.61
C LEU A 127 14.68 0.70 13.13
N PRO A 128 15.91 1.07 12.73
CA PRO A 128 16.16 2.36 12.10
C PRO A 128 15.55 2.34 10.70
N VAL A 129 14.73 3.33 10.39
CA VAL A 129 14.00 3.44 9.13
C VAL A 129 14.20 4.80 8.51
N VAL A 130 14.16 4.82 7.18
CA VAL A 130 14.04 6.03 6.39
C VAL A 130 12.75 5.92 5.58
N VAL A 131 11.92 6.96 5.65
CA VAL A 131 10.65 7.06 4.93
C VAL A 131 10.71 8.25 3.99
N ALA A 132 10.36 8.03 2.73
CA ALA A 132 10.35 9.05 1.71
C ALA A 132 9.11 8.92 0.82
N SER A 133 8.84 9.96 0.06
CA SER A 133 7.79 9.95 -0.95
C SER A 133 8.32 10.42 -2.29
N SER A 134 7.84 9.82 -3.37
CA SER A 134 8.05 10.37 -4.70
C SER A 134 7.21 11.62 -4.96
N THR A 135 7.50 12.31 -6.05
CA THR A 135 6.72 13.47 -6.50
C THR A 135 5.26 13.09 -6.77
N ASP A 136 4.99 11.91 -7.36
CA ASP A 136 3.61 11.46 -7.63
C ASP A 136 2.92 10.87 -6.38
N GLY A 137 3.60 10.87 -5.23
CA GLY A 137 3.03 10.48 -3.94
C GLY A 137 3.14 8.99 -3.60
N THR A 138 4.06 8.27 -4.24
CA THR A 138 4.44 6.92 -3.84
C THR A 138 5.22 6.98 -2.53
N LEU A 139 4.70 6.38 -1.46
CA LEU A 139 5.42 6.22 -0.19
C LEU A 139 6.32 4.98 -0.24
N VAL A 140 7.56 5.16 0.21
CA VAL A 140 8.53 4.08 0.37
C VAL A 140 9.18 4.16 1.74
N ALA A 141 9.53 3.01 2.29
CA ALA A 141 10.29 2.90 3.52
C ALA A 141 11.38 1.85 3.36
N TYR A 142 12.57 2.16 3.89
CA TYR A 142 13.71 1.27 3.88
C TYR A 142 14.28 1.16 5.30
N VAL A 143 14.90 0.01 5.59
CA VAL A 143 15.76 -0.10 6.77
C VAL A 143 16.98 0.76 6.52
N ARG A 144 17.24 1.72 7.41
CA ARG A 144 18.36 2.65 7.31
C ARG A 144 19.65 2.00 7.79
N ARG A 145 20.05 0.91 7.13
CA ARG A 145 21.31 0.20 7.34
C ARG A 145 22.04 0.01 6.01
N ILE A 146 23.32 0.39 5.99
CA ILE A 146 24.24 0.19 4.86
C ILE A 146 25.40 -0.63 5.42
N ASP A 147 25.70 -1.77 4.80
CA ASP A 147 26.77 -2.70 5.23
C ASP A 147 26.71 -3.08 6.72
N GLY A 148 25.48 -3.23 7.25
CA GLY A 148 25.23 -3.58 8.65
C GLY A 148 25.30 -2.42 9.64
N SER A 149 25.73 -1.22 9.22
CA SER A 149 25.79 -0.01 10.05
C SER A 149 24.59 0.89 9.81
N VAL A 150 24.11 1.58 10.85
CA VAL A 150 23.02 2.55 10.70
C VAL A 150 23.55 3.78 9.95
N ALA A 151 22.90 4.15 8.85
CA ALA A 151 23.24 5.37 8.12
C ALA A 151 22.60 6.58 8.80
N GLU A 152 23.29 7.73 8.86
CA GLU A 152 22.69 8.97 9.36
C GLU A 152 21.82 9.65 8.30
#